data_AF-A0A0Q6BDV7-F1
#
_entry.id   AF-A0A0Q6BDV7-F1
#
_cell.length_a   1.000
_cell.length_b   1.000
_cell.length_c   1.000
_cell.angle_alpha   90.00
_cell.angle_beta   90.00
_cell.angle_gamma   90.00
#
_symmetry.space_group_name_H-M   'P 1'
#
loop_
_entity.id
_entity.type
_entity.pdbx_description
1 polymer ?
#
loop_
_entity_poly.entity_id
_entity_poly.type
_entity_poly.pdbx_seq_one_letter_code
_entity_poly.pdbx_strand_id
1 'polypeptide(L)'
;MPNHASDTFYIDIEQLQIGLYIHLDLGWMDHPFSISNFKVTEESQIETIKSLGLTQLRYDPRRSSSTPLRSGSHNNVVEFPLKKAFLPRLEVIDDSPELSTAQKKQLALKHAITESEQKFLKASSDVWNIQKMSVEHPDKAFGLASTVVQDLVTSTLTEGDVAIHAMNGHRIGDQHYQHELNILVLSMLLAKNLDISDDDAVILGMAAILHDIGKRQISDKILLKKDPLSVRETAIYQTHVMLGLNMLKEVSVPRKILSIIGQHHEFADGSGYPKGLHCDDIDPLSHILIITNMYDNLCNPSNPALAKTPYEALSVMFAQQRHQFDQTILRRFIKCLGIYPPGSVIRLSDQKLATVLSTNPQQPLRPFIQMITDDNDEDGEIIDLREVLDLNIIQCLKPEQLPTILQKMMRQKQRTSYFLDKVISA
;
A
#
# COMPACT_ATOMS: atom_id res chain seq x y z
N MET A 1 -12.59 -27.43 22.46
CA MET A 1 -12.84 -28.47 21.43
C MET A 1 -11.62 -28.49 20.52
N PRO A 2 -10.97 -29.64 20.28
CA PRO A 2 -9.66 -29.69 19.64
C PRO A 2 -9.69 -29.34 18.15
N ASN A 3 -8.59 -28.72 17.69
CA ASN A 3 -8.24 -28.32 16.32
C ASN A 3 -8.76 -29.27 15.23
N HIS A 4 -9.54 -28.73 14.28
CA HIS A 4 -9.57 -29.30 12.94
C HIS A 4 -8.28 -28.88 12.24
N ALA A 5 -7.30 -29.79 12.19
CA ALA A 5 -6.13 -29.66 11.34
C ALA A 5 -6.58 -29.43 9.89
N SER A 6 -6.16 -28.32 9.29
CA SER A 6 -6.26 -28.12 7.86
C SER A 6 -5.33 -29.15 7.18
N ASP A 7 -5.90 -30.16 6.53
CA ASP A 7 -5.13 -31.16 5.80
C ASP A 7 -4.23 -30.45 4.78
N THR A 8 -2.93 -30.43 5.07
CA THR A 8 -1.91 -29.82 4.23
C THR A 8 -1.28 -30.93 3.42
N PHE A 9 -1.47 -30.90 2.10
CA PHE A 9 -0.98 -31.95 1.22
C PHE A 9 0.39 -31.58 0.64
N TYR A 10 1.32 -32.53 0.70
CA TYR A 10 2.66 -32.41 0.14
C TYR A 10 2.85 -33.44 -0.96
N ILE A 11 3.67 -33.07 -1.94
CA ILE A 11 4.14 -33.94 -3.01
C ILE A 11 5.66 -33.85 -3.09
N ASP A 12 6.29 -34.93 -3.51
CA ASP A 12 7.69 -34.88 -3.91
C ASP A 12 7.82 -34.12 -5.23
N ILE A 13 8.95 -33.45 -5.44
CA ILE A 13 9.18 -32.63 -6.64
C ILE A 13 9.07 -33.44 -7.96
N GLU A 14 9.32 -34.75 -7.87
CA GLU A 14 9.21 -35.71 -8.97
C GLU A 14 7.76 -36.00 -9.35
N GLN A 15 6.80 -35.72 -8.46
CA GLN A 15 5.38 -35.91 -8.69
C GLN A 15 4.69 -34.70 -9.34
N LEU A 16 5.44 -33.61 -9.53
CA LEU A 16 4.97 -32.37 -10.12
C LEU A 16 4.60 -32.56 -11.59
N GLN A 17 3.38 -32.16 -11.95
CA GLN A 17 2.92 -32.14 -13.34
C GLN A 17 2.01 -30.96 -13.63
N ILE A 18 1.81 -30.67 -14.91
CA ILE A 18 0.87 -29.64 -15.36
C ILE A 18 -0.51 -29.93 -14.80
N GLY A 19 -1.18 -28.90 -14.31
CA GLY A 19 -2.50 -28.95 -13.70
C GLY A 19 -2.50 -28.98 -12.17
N LEU A 20 -1.36 -29.17 -11.52
CA LEU A 20 -1.26 -29.08 -10.05
C LEU A 20 -1.26 -27.62 -9.58
N TYR A 21 -2.00 -27.34 -8.52
CA TYR A 21 -1.95 -26.07 -7.81
C TYR A 21 -0.96 -26.19 -6.65
N ILE A 22 0.12 -25.42 -6.71
CA ILE A 22 1.26 -25.55 -5.80
C ILE A 22 1.45 -24.32 -4.93
N HIS A 23 2.16 -24.50 -3.83
CA HIS A 23 2.63 -23.46 -2.94
C HIS A 23 4.14 -23.61 -2.78
N LEU A 24 4.88 -22.61 -3.26
CA LEU A 24 6.29 -22.44 -3.00
C LEU A 24 6.43 -21.82 -1.61
N ASP A 25 6.83 -22.63 -0.64
CA ASP A 25 7.14 -22.17 0.73
C ASP A 25 8.55 -21.53 0.78
N LEU A 26 8.87 -20.74 -0.26
CA LEU A 26 10.07 -19.91 -0.40
C LEU A 26 9.69 -18.43 -0.30
N GLY A 27 10.63 -17.55 0.03
CA GLY A 27 10.40 -16.12 -0.08
C GLY A 27 10.08 -15.75 -1.53
N TRP A 28 9.15 -14.83 -1.75
CA TRP A 28 8.73 -14.42 -3.11
C TRP A 28 9.87 -13.80 -3.94
N MET A 29 10.96 -13.37 -3.29
CA MET A 29 12.19 -12.91 -3.94
C MET A 29 13.18 -14.05 -4.28
N ASP A 30 12.93 -15.26 -3.77
CA ASP A 30 13.80 -16.43 -3.92
C ASP A 30 13.35 -17.35 -5.08
N HIS A 31 12.32 -16.93 -5.83
CA HIS A 31 11.86 -17.62 -7.02
C HIS A 31 11.45 -16.63 -8.12
N PRO A 32 11.56 -16.97 -9.42
CA PRO A 32 11.30 -16.05 -10.52
C PRO A 32 9.80 -15.88 -10.85
N PHE A 33 8.90 -16.54 -10.12
CA PHE A 33 7.45 -16.44 -10.34
C PHE A 33 6.84 -15.19 -9.69
N SER A 34 5.84 -14.61 -10.36
CA SER A 34 5.13 -13.40 -9.88
C SER A 34 4.33 -13.60 -8.59
N ILE A 35 4.04 -14.85 -8.22
CA ILE A 35 3.32 -15.24 -6.99
C ILE A 35 3.85 -16.60 -6.49
N SER A 36 3.88 -16.81 -5.18
CA SER A 36 4.40 -18.04 -4.56
C SER A 36 3.39 -19.19 -4.55
N ASN A 37 2.19 -19.00 -5.09
CA ASN A 37 1.23 -20.08 -5.26
C ASN A 37 0.47 -19.88 -6.57
N PHE A 38 0.44 -20.91 -7.38
CA PHE A 38 -0.18 -20.84 -8.71
C PHE A 38 -0.44 -22.25 -9.22
N LYS A 39 -1.28 -22.32 -10.24
CA LYS A 39 -1.48 -23.55 -10.99
C LYS A 39 -0.38 -23.69 -12.04
N VAL A 40 0.29 -24.83 -12.06
CA VAL A 40 1.26 -25.15 -13.11
C VAL A 40 0.50 -25.37 -14.41
N THR A 41 0.78 -24.54 -15.42
CA THR A 41 0.12 -24.55 -16.73
C THR A 41 1.09 -24.90 -17.86
N GLU A 42 2.40 -24.76 -17.64
CA GLU A 42 3.44 -24.95 -18.67
C GLU A 42 4.60 -25.81 -18.16
N GLU A 43 5.25 -26.55 -19.05
CA GLU A 43 6.41 -27.40 -18.73
C GLU A 43 7.63 -26.58 -18.27
N SER A 44 7.81 -25.38 -18.83
CA SER A 44 8.86 -24.41 -18.44
C SER A 44 8.81 -24.05 -16.95
N GLN A 45 7.60 -24.02 -16.37
CA GLN A 45 7.40 -23.76 -14.94
C GLN A 45 7.89 -24.95 -14.11
N ILE A 46 7.68 -26.19 -14.56
CA ILE A 46 8.14 -27.41 -13.87
C ILE A 46 9.66 -27.43 -13.82
N GLU A 47 10.33 -27.14 -14.94
CA GLU A 47 11.80 -27.06 -15.00
C GLU A 47 12.35 -26.00 -14.04
N THR A 48 11.72 -24.82 -14.05
CA THR A 48 12.08 -23.72 -13.16
C THR A 48 11.90 -24.13 -11.69
N ILE A 49 10.80 -24.78 -11.33
CA ILE A 49 10.53 -25.26 -9.96
C ILE A 49 11.54 -26.33 -9.53
N LYS A 50 11.90 -27.26 -10.43
CA LYS A 50 12.94 -28.28 -10.17
C LYS A 50 14.32 -27.66 -9.96
N SER A 51 14.62 -26.55 -10.64
CA SER A 51 15.89 -25.84 -10.49
C SER A 51 16.06 -25.12 -9.14
N LEU A 52 14.97 -24.93 -8.38
CA LEU A 52 14.99 -24.29 -7.05
C LEU A 52 15.54 -25.20 -5.94
N GLY A 53 15.82 -26.48 -6.23
CA GLY A 53 16.42 -27.42 -5.28
C GLY A 53 15.48 -27.89 -4.16
N LEU A 54 14.16 -27.76 -4.35
CA LEU A 54 13.15 -28.23 -3.40
C LEU A 54 13.01 -29.76 -3.45
N THR A 55 12.95 -30.41 -2.29
CA THR A 55 12.68 -31.86 -2.19
C THR A 55 11.19 -32.16 -2.16
N GLN A 56 10.43 -31.34 -1.44
CA GLN A 56 8.98 -31.44 -1.31
C GLN A 56 8.31 -30.10 -1.56
N LEU A 57 7.08 -30.17 -2.05
CA LEU A 57 6.28 -29.02 -2.43
C LEU A 57 4.86 -29.20 -1.89
N ARG A 58 4.32 -28.14 -1.30
CA ARG A 58 2.94 -28.14 -0.85
C ARG A 58 2.02 -27.96 -2.06
N TYR A 59 0.93 -28.71 -2.12
CA TYR A 59 -0.05 -28.60 -3.20
C TYR A 59 -1.48 -28.65 -2.66
N ASP A 60 -2.42 -28.12 -3.44
CA ASP A 60 -3.85 -28.12 -3.11
C ASP A 60 -4.61 -29.04 -4.08
N PRO A 61 -5.07 -30.23 -3.62
CA PRO A 61 -5.82 -31.16 -4.46
C PRO A 61 -7.14 -30.58 -4.97
N ARG A 62 -7.78 -29.66 -4.24
CA ARG A 62 -9.09 -29.10 -4.58
C ARG A 62 -9.00 -28.06 -5.69
N ARG A 63 -7.83 -27.41 -5.82
CA ARG A 63 -7.54 -26.40 -6.85
C ARG A 63 -6.72 -26.96 -8.02
N SER A 64 -6.25 -28.20 -7.92
CA SER A 64 -5.56 -28.92 -8.98
C SER A 64 -6.56 -29.53 -9.96
N SER A 65 -6.26 -29.48 -11.26
CA SER A 65 -7.02 -30.20 -12.30
C SER A 65 -6.41 -31.54 -12.69
N SER A 66 -5.24 -31.85 -12.16
CA SER A 66 -4.57 -33.15 -12.28
C SER A 66 -4.26 -33.68 -10.88
N THR A 67 -3.99 -34.96 -10.77
CA THR A 67 -3.45 -35.57 -9.54
C THR A 67 -1.94 -35.67 -9.65
N PRO A 68 -1.17 -35.70 -8.54
CA PRO A 68 0.29 -35.86 -8.62
C PRO A 68 0.68 -37.15 -9.35
N LEU A 69 1.83 -37.16 -10.04
CA LEU A 69 2.31 -38.39 -10.69
C LEU A 69 2.50 -39.47 -9.62
N ARG A 70 2.10 -40.70 -9.95
CA ARG A 70 2.19 -41.83 -9.00
C ARG A 70 3.66 -42.11 -8.70
N SER A 71 4.07 -41.83 -7.47
CA SER A 71 5.31 -42.37 -6.91
C SER A 71 5.11 -43.87 -6.67
N GLY A 72 6.11 -44.69 -6.99
CA GLY A 72 6.06 -46.12 -6.76
C GLY A 72 5.82 -46.45 -5.28
N SER A 73 4.83 -47.29 -5.02
CA SER A 73 4.47 -47.91 -3.72
C SER A 73 3.90 -47.01 -2.62
N HIS A 74 2.57 -47.03 -2.44
CA HIS A 74 1.88 -47.82 -1.40
C HIS A 74 0.36 -47.53 -1.42
N ASN A 75 -0.42 -48.60 -1.33
CA ASN A 75 -1.88 -48.60 -1.21
C ASN A 75 -2.33 -47.99 0.13
N ASN A 76 -3.40 -47.19 0.10
CA ASN A 76 -4.64 -47.52 0.82
C ASN A 76 -5.76 -46.55 0.45
N VAL A 77 -6.86 -47.12 -0.01
CA VAL A 77 -8.16 -46.46 -0.23
C VAL A 77 -8.97 -46.65 1.05
N VAL A 78 -9.57 -45.59 1.57
CA VAL A 78 -10.69 -45.69 2.51
C VAL A 78 -11.81 -44.77 2.06
N GLU A 79 -12.92 -45.41 1.74
CA GLU A 79 -14.23 -44.85 1.39
C GLU A 79 -15.03 -44.61 2.68
N PHE A 80 -15.80 -43.52 2.78
CA PHE A 80 -16.74 -43.30 3.90
C PHE A 80 -18.17 -43.00 3.41
N PRO A 81 -19.20 -43.59 4.03
CA PRO A 81 -20.59 -43.57 3.56
C PRO A 81 -21.42 -42.37 4.08
N LEU A 82 -22.43 -42.01 3.29
CA LEU A 82 -23.47 -41.00 3.58
C LEU A 82 -24.52 -41.50 4.61
N LYS A 83 -24.99 -40.61 5.49
CA LYS A 83 -26.30 -40.74 6.18
C LYS A 83 -27.07 -39.40 6.24
N LYS A 84 -28.33 -39.43 5.78
CA LYS A 84 -29.46 -38.53 6.11
C LYS A 84 -30.03 -38.90 7.50
N ALA A 85 -30.82 -38.15 8.28
CA ALA A 85 -31.36 -36.79 8.36
C ALA A 85 -32.08 -36.69 9.75
N PHE A 86 -32.34 -35.50 10.32
CA PHE A 86 -33.60 -35.14 11.04
C PHE A 86 -33.57 -33.70 11.61
N LEU A 87 -34.70 -32.99 11.51
CA LEU A 87 -35.16 -31.81 12.30
C LEU A 87 -36.71 -31.92 12.39
N PRO A 88 -37.46 -31.20 13.27
CA PRO A 88 -37.08 -30.05 14.09
C PRO A 88 -37.62 -30.07 15.55
N ARG A 89 -37.26 -29.05 16.35
CA ARG A 89 -38.11 -28.55 17.44
C ARG A 89 -38.06 -27.01 17.45
N LEU A 90 -39.23 -26.39 17.31
CA LEU A 90 -39.46 -24.95 17.46
C LEU A 90 -39.32 -24.54 18.92
N GLU A 91 -38.74 -23.37 19.19
CA GLU A 91 -39.17 -22.51 20.29
C GLU A 91 -38.77 -21.03 20.07
N VAL A 92 -39.83 -20.20 20.12
CA VAL A 92 -39.98 -18.77 20.47
C VAL A 92 -39.16 -17.72 19.70
N ILE A 93 -39.90 -16.96 18.90
CA ILE A 93 -39.51 -15.67 18.30
C ILE A 93 -39.59 -14.61 19.40
N ASP A 94 -38.48 -13.91 19.65
CA ASP A 94 -38.46 -12.63 20.35
C ASP A 94 -38.26 -11.53 19.30
N ASP A 95 -39.30 -10.72 19.11
CA ASP A 95 -39.38 -9.67 18.08
C ASP A 95 -38.66 -8.41 18.56
N SER A 96 -37.35 -8.36 18.30
CA SER A 96 -36.54 -7.15 18.13
C SER A 96 -35.33 -7.54 17.28
N PRO A 97 -35.00 -6.85 16.17
CA PRO A 97 -33.92 -7.30 15.30
C PRO A 97 -32.57 -7.02 15.96
N GLU A 98 -32.12 -7.93 16.83
CA GLU A 98 -30.74 -7.94 17.27
C GLU A 98 -29.85 -8.25 16.07
N LEU A 99 -28.96 -7.31 15.73
CA LEU A 99 -27.97 -7.48 14.68
C LEU A 99 -27.18 -8.78 14.93
N SER A 100 -27.04 -9.60 13.89
CA SER A 100 -26.21 -10.80 13.95
C SER A 100 -24.75 -10.44 14.28
N THR A 101 -23.98 -11.39 14.82
CA THR A 101 -22.56 -11.18 15.13
C THR A 101 -21.76 -10.67 13.93
N ALA A 102 -22.06 -11.16 12.72
CA ALA A 102 -21.45 -10.69 11.49
C ALA A 102 -21.81 -9.22 11.17
N GLN A 103 -23.08 -8.84 11.39
CA GLN A 103 -23.53 -7.45 11.19
C GLN A 103 -22.90 -6.50 12.20
N LYS A 104 -22.78 -6.90 13.47
CA LYS A 104 -22.10 -6.11 14.52
C LYS A 104 -20.63 -5.87 14.18
N LYS A 105 -19.94 -6.90 13.67
CA LYS A 105 -18.55 -6.79 13.23
C LYS A 105 -18.40 -5.89 12.01
N GLN A 106 -19.26 -6.04 11.02
CA GLN A 106 -19.26 -5.17 9.85
C GLN A 106 -19.50 -3.71 10.22
N LEU A 107 -20.39 -3.46 11.18
CA LEU A 107 -20.64 -2.12 11.71
C LEU A 107 -19.41 -1.57 12.43
N ALA A 108 -18.73 -2.37 13.25
CA ALA A 108 -17.48 -1.98 13.92
C ALA A 108 -16.36 -1.63 12.93
N LEU A 109 -16.18 -2.42 11.87
CA LEU A 109 -15.22 -2.15 10.80
C LEU A 109 -15.53 -0.83 10.07
N LYS A 110 -16.80 -0.61 9.73
CA LYS A 110 -17.24 0.66 9.12
C LYS A 110 -17.01 1.86 10.04
N HIS A 111 -17.27 1.71 11.35
CA HIS A 111 -16.98 2.76 12.32
C HIS A 111 -15.49 3.06 12.42
N ALA A 112 -14.62 2.05 12.48
CA ALA A 112 -13.17 2.25 12.53
C ALA A 112 -12.65 3.01 11.29
N ILE A 113 -13.12 2.64 10.10
CA ILE A 113 -12.76 3.35 8.86
C ILE A 113 -13.28 4.80 8.87
N THR A 114 -14.52 5.02 9.33
CA THR A 114 -15.10 6.36 9.43
C THR A 114 -14.32 7.24 10.41
N GLU A 115 -13.88 6.68 11.53
CA GLU A 115 -13.04 7.40 12.50
C GLU A 115 -11.68 7.77 11.87
N SER A 116 -11.07 6.83 11.14
CA SER A 116 -9.83 7.07 10.40
C SER A 116 -9.98 8.17 9.35
N GLU A 117 -11.10 8.18 8.62
CA GLU A 117 -11.47 9.25 7.68
C GLU A 117 -11.59 10.61 8.35
N GLN A 118 -12.19 10.68 9.54
CA GLN A 118 -12.31 11.93 10.28
C GLN A 118 -10.95 12.45 10.75
N LYS A 119 -10.07 11.58 11.24
CA LYS A 119 -8.69 11.93 11.61
C LYS A 119 -7.92 12.43 10.39
N PHE A 120 -8.02 11.74 9.25
CA PHE A 120 -7.41 12.14 7.98
C PHE A 120 -7.90 13.51 7.51
N LEU A 121 -9.21 13.77 7.58
CA LEU A 121 -9.81 15.06 7.21
C LEU A 121 -9.28 16.20 8.07
N LYS A 122 -9.18 15.99 9.38
CA LYS A 122 -8.60 16.96 10.32
C LYS A 122 -7.14 17.23 9.98
N ALA A 123 -6.31 16.18 9.86
CA ALA A 123 -4.89 16.32 9.51
C ALA A 123 -4.70 17.01 8.15
N SER A 124 -5.54 16.70 7.16
CA SER A 124 -5.54 17.38 5.86
C SER A 124 -5.82 18.87 5.99
N SER A 125 -6.79 19.24 6.84
CA SER A 125 -7.09 20.65 7.12
C SER A 125 -5.94 21.36 7.84
N ASP A 126 -5.24 20.67 8.74
CA ASP A 126 -4.11 21.25 9.45
C ASP A 126 -2.92 21.48 8.50
N VAL A 127 -2.60 20.51 7.65
CA VAL A 127 -1.58 20.65 6.58
C VAL A 127 -1.95 21.77 5.61
N TRP A 128 -3.22 21.89 5.24
CA TRP A 128 -3.72 23.01 4.44
C TRP A 128 -3.44 24.37 5.08
N ASN A 129 -3.77 24.49 6.37
CA ASN A 129 -3.53 25.72 7.12
C ASN A 129 -2.04 26.04 7.21
N ILE A 130 -1.18 25.04 7.43
CA ILE A 130 0.29 25.21 7.43
C ILE A 130 0.76 25.80 6.09
N GLN A 131 0.36 25.18 4.98
CA GLN A 131 0.78 25.64 3.64
C GLN A 131 0.25 27.04 3.32
N LYS A 132 -0.98 27.36 3.69
CA LYS A 132 -1.57 28.69 3.50
C LYS A 132 -0.85 29.76 4.31
N MET A 133 -0.55 29.47 5.58
CA MET A 133 0.09 30.42 6.50
C MET A 133 1.59 30.56 6.25
N SER A 134 2.22 29.62 5.55
CA SER A 134 3.67 29.59 5.34
C SER A 134 4.27 30.85 4.70
N VAL A 135 3.48 31.59 3.90
CA VAL A 135 3.94 32.81 3.23
C VAL A 135 3.76 34.04 4.14
N GLU A 136 2.62 34.16 4.81
CA GLU A 136 2.27 35.36 5.60
C GLU A 136 2.77 35.29 7.05
N HIS A 137 2.81 34.09 7.63
CA HIS A 137 3.10 33.81 9.03
C HIS A 137 3.95 32.54 9.20
N PRO A 138 5.19 32.53 8.69
CA PRO A 138 6.01 31.33 8.61
C PRO A 138 6.33 30.73 9.99
N ASP A 139 6.52 31.55 11.04
CA ASP A 139 6.74 31.06 12.41
C ASP A 139 5.55 30.27 12.95
N LYS A 140 4.32 30.75 12.69
CA LYS A 140 3.09 30.08 13.12
C LYS A 140 2.86 28.79 12.32
N ALA A 141 3.14 28.81 11.02
CA ALA A 141 3.05 27.63 10.18
C ALA A 141 4.03 26.54 10.65
N PHE A 142 5.26 26.91 10.98
CA PHE A 142 6.26 26.01 11.54
C PHE A 142 5.82 25.43 12.89
N GLY A 143 5.32 26.27 13.80
CA GLY A 143 4.79 25.81 15.09
C GLY A 143 3.64 24.81 14.94
N LEU A 144 2.68 25.08 14.04
CA LEU A 144 1.57 24.17 13.77
C LEU A 144 2.06 22.85 13.15
N ALA A 145 2.99 22.90 12.20
CA ALA A 145 3.62 21.70 11.62
C ALA A 145 4.30 20.85 12.69
N SER A 146 5.04 21.48 13.61
CA SER A 146 5.70 20.77 14.72
C SER A 146 4.70 20.04 15.59
N THR A 147 3.56 20.65 15.91
CA THR A 147 2.51 19.99 16.70
C THR A 147 1.92 18.78 15.96
N VAL A 148 1.54 18.96 14.69
CA VAL A 148 0.96 17.88 13.87
C VAL A 148 1.92 16.70 13.74
N VAL A 149 3.20 16.98 13.50
CA VAL A 149 4.24 15.95 13.39
C VAL A 149 4.45 15.24 14.73
N GLN A 150 4.52 15.98 15.83
CA GLN A 150 4.71 15.38 17.16
C GLN A 150 3.55 14.46 17.54
N ASP A 151 2.31 14.87 17.26
CA ASP A 151 1.12 14.06 17.52
C ASP A 151 1.14 12.77 16.68
N LEU A 152 1.54 12.87 15.40
CA LEU A 152 1.63 11.71 14.50
C LEU A 152 2.78 10.77 14.89
N VAL A 153 3.94 11.30 15.25
CA VAL A 153 5.09 10.51 15.75
C VAL A 153 4.69 9.77 17.01
N THR A 154 4.08 10.46 17.98
CA THR A 154 3.63 9.86 19.23
C THR A 154 2.63 8.73 18.94
N SER A 155 1.58 8.99 18.15
CA SER A 155 0.57 7.97 17.84
C SER A 155 1.07 6.82 16.97
N THR A 156 2.04 7.05 16.08
CA THR A 156 2.52 6.03 15.15
C THR A 156 3.65 5.20 15.73
N LEU A 157 4.66 5.81 16.34
CA LEU A 157 5.89 5.13 16.76
C LEU A 157 5.77 4.52 18.15
N THR A 158 4.98 5.12 19.04
CA THR A 158 4.86 4.65 20.43
C THR A 158 3.70 3.69 20.67
N GLU A 159 2.68 3.71 19.81
CA GLU A 159 1.53 2.80 19.90
C GLU A 159 1.81 1.52 19.09
N GLY A 160 1.08 0.43 19.38
CA GLY A 160 1.33 -0.95 18.90
C GLY A 160 1.33 -1.14 17.37
N ASP A 161 1.01 -2.33 16.86
CA ASP A 161 1.04 -2.54 15.41
C ASP A 161 0.14 -1.52 14.68
N VAL A 162 0.70 -0.82 13.69
CA VAL A 162 0.03 0.19 12.86
C VAL A 162 -0.15 -0.37 11.47
N ALA A 163 -1.32 -0.14 10.87
CA ALA A 163 -1.60 -0.46 9.48
C ALA A 163 -1.78 0.83 8.67
N ILE A 164 -1.42 0.75 7.40
CA ILE A 164 -1.69 1.81 6.43
C ILE A 164 -3.05 1.54 5.77
N HIS A 165 -3.90 2.56 5.78
CA HIS A 165 -5.24 2.55 5.21
C HIS A 165 -5.29 3.41 3.95
N ALA A 166 -5.90 2.91 2.89
CA ALA A 166 -6.26 3.73 1.74
C ALA A 166 -7.59 4.44 2.02
N MET A 167 -7.61 5.76 1.79
CA MET A 167 -8.77 6.61 2.05
C MET A 167 -9.58 6.82 0.78
N ASN A 168 -10.91 6.85 0.89
CA ASN A 168 -11.79 7.10 -0.24
C ASN A 168 -11.75 8.59 -0.64
N GLY A 169 -11.13 8.87 -1.79
CA GLY A 169 -10.78 10.21 -2.27
C GLY A 169 -11.92 11.13 -2.75
N HIS A 170 -13.19 10.85 -2.43
CA HIS A 170 -14.33 11.65 -2.93
C HIS A 170 -14.71 12.85 -2.05
N ARG A 171 -14.06 13.08 -0.91
CA ARG A 171 -14.54 14.04 0.10
C ARG A 171 -13.73 15.33 0.28
N ILE A 172 -12.66 15.57 -0.48
CA ILE A 172 -11.84 16.78 -0.28
C ILE A 172 -11.49 17.39 -1.63
N GLY A 173 -12.06 18.55 -1.91
CA GLY A 173 -11.90 19.29 -3.17
C GLY A 173 -10.58 20.03 -3.33
N ASP A 174 -9.53 19.73 -2.55
CA ASP A 174 -8.29 20.51 -2.57
C ASP A 174 -7.05 19.63 -2.81
N GLN A 175 -6.54 19.73 -4.04
CA GLN A 175 -5.65 18.76 -4.68
C GLN A 175 -4.20 18.84 -4.19
N HIS A 176 -3.75 19.97 -3.65
CA HIS A 176 -2.34 20.20 -3.34
C HIS A 176 -1.88 19.56 -2.03
N TYR A 177 -2.70 19.65 -0.99
CA TYR A 177 -2.31 19.40 0.41
C TYR A 177 -2.34 17.93 0.82
N GLN A 178 -2.95 17.09 -0.03
CA GLN A 178 -2.93 15.64 0.13
C GLN A 178 -1.55 15.05 -0.13
N HIS A 179 -0.71 15.74 -0.92
CA HIS A 179 0.63 15.29 -1.24
C HIS A 179 1.48 15.26 0.03
N GLU A 180 1.63 16.40 0.70
CA GLU A 180 2.48 16.53 1.89
C GLU A 180 2.01 15.60 3.02
N LEU A 181 0.69 15.44 3.18
CA LEU A 181 0.14 14.50 4.15
C LEU A 181 0.44 13.04 3.78
N ASN A 182 0.29 12.64 2.51
CA ASN A 182 0.67 11.29 2.07
C ASN A 182 2.16 11.03 2.29
N ILE A 183 3.02 12.00 1.93
CA ILE A 183 4.47 11.90 2.15
C ILE A 183 4.78 11.72 3.63
N LEU A 184 4.14 12.52 4.49
CA LEU A 184 4.29 12.42 5.94
C LEU A 184 3.89 11.03 6.45
N VAL A 185 2.70 10.56 6.11
CA VAL A 185 2.15 9.26 6.54
C VAL A 185 3.04 8.11 6.07
N LEU A 186 3.43 8.09 4.79
CA LEU A 186 4.31 7.07 4.22
C LEU A 186 5.72 7.10 4.84
N SER A 187 6.22 8.31 5.13
CA SER A 187 7.52 8.49 5.79
C SER A 187 7.49 7.96 7.22
N MET A 188 6.42 8.21 7.98
CA MET A 188 6.27 7.69 9.35
C MET A 188 6.12 6.17 9.38
N LEU A 189 5.39 5.58 8.42
CA LEU A 189 5.31 4.13 8.26
C LEU A 189 6.70 3.51 8.06
N LEU A 190 7.50 4.11 7.17
CA LEU A 190 8.84 3.60 6.88
C LEU A 190 9.80 3.85 8.05
N ALA A 191 9.71 4.99 8.72
CA ALA A 191 10.49 5.32 9.91
C ALA A 191 10.27 4.30 11.03
N LYS A 192 9.01 3.92 11.29
CA LYS A 192 8.68 2.87 12.26
C LYS A 192 9.31 1.53 11.91
N ASN A 193 9.28 1.14 10.64
CA ASN A 193 9.84 -0.14 10.18
C ASN A 193 11.37 -0.16 10.10
N LEU A 194 12.00 1.01 10.17
CA LEU A 194 13.45 1.19 10.19
C LEU A 194 13.98 1.45 11.61
N ASP A 195 13.11 1.41 12.63
CA ASP A 195 13.44 1.71 14.03
C ASP A 195 14.13 3.09 14.19
N ILE A 196 13.65 4.09 13.42
CA ILE A 196 14.14 5.47 13.51
C ILE A 196 13.74 6.06 14.85
N SER A 197 14.65 6.83 15.46
CA SER A 197 14.39 7.50 16.73
C SER A 197 13.26 8.52 16.60
N ASP A 198 12.53 8.77 17.70
CA ASP A 198 11.45 9.76 17.73
C ASP A 198 11.93 11.15 17.28
N ASP A 199 13.13 11.55 17.70
CA ASP A 199 13.74 12.83 17.32
C ASP A 199 14.00 12.92 15.79
N ASP A 200 14.58 11.87 15.20
CA ASP A 200 14.80 11.80 13.75
C ASP A 200 13.48 11.69 12.97
N ALA A 201 12.48 11.01 13.53
CA ALA A 201 11.15 10.93 12.94
C ALA A 201 10.44 12.28 12.93
N VAL A 202 10.59 13.09 13.99
CA VAL A 202 10.11 14.48 14.00
C VAL A 202 10.81 15.30 12.93
N ILE A 203 12.15 15.17 12.80
CA ILE A 203 12.92 15.85 11.74
C ILE A 203 12.42 15.46 10.34
N LEU A 204 12.23 14.15 10.09
CA LEU A 204 11.72 13.63 8.83
C LEU A 204 10.30 14.10 8.55
N GLY A 205 9.41 14.07 9.55
CA GLY A 205 8.03 14.51 9.41
C GLY A 205 7.92 16.01 9.12
N MET A 206 8.75 16.83 9.78
CA MET A 206 8.84 18.26 9.49
C MET A 206 9.33 18.51 8.06
N ALA A 207 10.34 17.77 7.60
CA ALA A 207 10.79 17.85 6.22
C ALA A 207 9.68 17.41 5.24
N ALA A 208 8.95 16.34 5.53
CA ALA A 208 7.84 15.85 4.70
C ALA A 208 6.72 16.89 4.50
N ILE A 209 6.33 17.62 5.56
CA ILE A 209 5.32 18.68 5.43
C ILE A 209 5.86 19.89 4.63
N LEU A 210 7.14 20.23 4.81
CA LEU A 210 7.69 21.50 4.33
C LEU A 210 8.46 21.40 3.01
N HIS A 211 8.72 20.19 2.49
CA HIS A 211 9.63 19.98 1.35
C HIS A 211 9.26 20.79 0.11
N ASP A 212 7.97 20.94 -0.13
CA ASP A 212 7.42 21.57 -1.33
C ASP A 212 6.93 23.01 -1.12
N ILE A 213 7.20 23.61 0.04
CA ILE A 213 6.72 24.95 0.41
C ILE A 213 7.10 26.03 -0.62
N GLY A 214 8.23 25.85 -1.31
CA GLY A 214 8.68 26.77 -2.36
C GLY A 214 7.81 26.78 -3.62
N LYS A 215 6.95 25.76 -3.83
CA LYS A 215 5.97 25.76 -4.93
C LYS A 215 5.01 26.94 -4.83
N ARG A 216 4.78 27.49 -3.63
CA ARG A 216 3.96 28.70 -3.43
C ARG A 216 4.48 29.94 -4.14
N GLN A 217 5.75 29.94 -4.55
CA GLN A 217 6.37 31.01 -5.34
C GLN A 217 6.41 30.72 -6.86
N ILE A 218 5.85 29.59 -7.29
CA ILE A 218 5.77 29.19 -8.70
C ILE A 218 4.37 29.44 -9.23
N SER A 219 4.28 29.90 -10.49
CA SER A 219 2.99 30.15 -11.13
C SER A 219 2.17 28.86 -11.31
N ASP A 220 0.88 28.94 -11.02
CA ASP A 220 -0.11 27.89 -11.28
C ASP A 220 -0.12 27.41 -12.73
N LYS A 221 0.26 28.25 -13.70
CA LYS A 221 0.38 27.86 -15.12
C LYS A 221 1.40 26.74 -15.34
N ILE A 222 2.40 26.63 -14.46
CA ILE A 222 3.42 25.57 -14.47
C ILE A 222 2.95 24.43 -13.56
N LEU A 223 2.50 24.72 -12.34
CA LEU A 223 2.14 23.69 -11.35
C LEU A 223 0.93 22.84 -11.77
N LEU A 224 -0.07 23.46 -12.40
CA LEU A 224 -1.34 22.83 -12.81
C LEU A 224 -1.34 22.38 -14.26
N LYS A 225 -0.19 22.44 -14.95
CA LYS A 225 -0.11 22.04 -16.36
C LYS A 225 -0.32 20.53 -16.48
N LYS A 226 -1.23 20.12 -17.38
CA LYS A 226 -1.53 18.70 -17.65
C LYS A 226 -0.63 18.09 -18.73
N ASP A 227 -0.12 18.94 -19.63
CA ASP A 227 0.85 18.55 -20.64
C ASP A 227 2.28 18.54 -20.06
N PRO A 228 3.20 17.76 -20.65
CA PRO A 228 4.60 17.80 -20.25
C PRO A 228 5.16 19.22 -20.21
N LEU A 229 5.93 19.53 -19.16
CA LEU A 229 6.65 20.79 -19.03
C LEU A 229 7.75 20.87 -20.11
N SER A 230 7.88 22.03 -20.74
CA SER A 230 9.02 22.34 -21.59
C SER A 230 10.29 22.48 -20.75
N VAL A 231 11.47 22.38 -21.37
CA VAL A 231 12.77 22.51 -20.69
C VAL A 231 12.85 23.78 -19.82
N ARG A 232 12.31 24.90 -20.30
CA ARG A 232 12.28 26.16 -19.54
C ARG A 232 11.32 26.11 -18.35
N GLU A 233 10.14 25.53 -18.54
CA GLU A 233 9.16 25.37 -17.45
C GLU A 233 9.67 24.38 -16.40
N THR A 234 10.35 23.30 -16.81
CA THR A 234 11.03 22.37 -15.90
C THR A 234 12.09 23.08 -15.08
N ALA A 235 12.94 23.90 -15.70
CA ALA A 235 13.97 24.65 -14.97
C ALA A 235 13.34 25.60 -13.93
N ILE A 236 12.23 26.28 -14.27
CA ILE A 236 11.48 27.11 -13.33
C ILE A 236 10.87 26.24 -12.21
N TYR A 237 10.24 25.13 -12.56
CA TYR A 237 9.65 24.20 -11.59
C TYR A 237 10.69 23.74 -10.56
N GLN A 238 11.88 23.33 -11.01
CA GLN A 238 12.97 22.86 -10.15
C GLN A 238 13.47 23.92 -9.15
N THR A 239 13.21 25.22 -9.39
CA THR A 239 13.60 26.27 -8.45
C THR A 239 12.83 26.22 -7.12
N HIS A 240 11.70 25.50 -7.04
CA HIS A 240 10.92 25.40 -5.79
C HIS A 240 11.77 24.92 -4.60
N VAL A 241 12.74 24.03 -4.84
CA VAL A 241 13.65 23.57 -3.78
C VAL A 241 14.39 24.75 -3.16
N MET A 242 15.05 25.57 -3.99
CA MET A 242 15.81 26.73 -3.52
C MET A 242 14.90 27.84 -2.95
N LEU A 243 13.73 28.06 -3.53
CA LEU A 243 12.75 29.03 -3.03
C LEU A 243 12.27 28.61 -1.63
N GLY A 244 11.94 27.33 -1.44
CA GLY A 244 11.51 26.77 -0.15
C GLY A 244 12.60 26.87 0.91
N LEU A 245 13.85 26.52 0.57
CA LEU A 245 14.99 26.69 1.48
C LEU A 245 15.20 28.15 1.89
N ASN A 246 14.98 29.10 0.98
CA ASN A 246 15.10 30.53 1.30
C ASN A 246 13.97 31.00 2.22
N MET A 247 12.73 30.55 2.01
CA MET A 247 11.61 30.83 2.92
C MET A 247 11.89 30.31 4.34
N LEU A 248 12.42 29.09 4.46
CA LEU A 248 12.64 28.46 5.76
C LEU A 248 13.86 28.99 6.52
N LYS A 249 14.80 29.67 5.86
CA LYS A 249 15.92 30.34 6.54
C LYS A 249 15.46 31.44 7.48
N GLU A 250 14.34 32.10 7.18
CA GLU A 250 13.84 33.24 7.96
C GLU A 250 13.32 32.82 9.35
N VAL A 251 12.87 31.56 9.49
CA VAL A 251 12.27 31.04 10.73
C VAL A 251 13.18 30.09 11.52
N SER A 252 14.49 30.14 11.26
CA SER A 252 15.52 29.42 12.03
C SER A 252 15.30 27.90 12.15
N VAL A 253 14.81 27.27 11.09
CA VAL A 253 14.63 25.81 11.03
C VAL A 253 15.96 25.07 11.24
N PRO A 254 15.99 23.95 11.99
CA PRO A 254 17.16 23.10 12.13
C PRO A 254 17.83 22.76 10.78
N ARG A 255 19.16 22.86 10.71
CA ARG A 255 19.93 22.63 9.48
C ARG A 255 19.68 21.25 8.86
N LYS A 256 19.42 20.24 9.68
CA LYS A 256 19.11 18.88 9.23
C LYS A 256 17.83 18.84 8.39
N ILE A 257 16.76 19.50 8.83
CA ILE A 257 15.49 19.62 8.07
C ILE A 257 15.75 20.33 6.74
N LEU A 258 16.51 21.44 6.75
CA LEU A 258 16.88 22.15 5.52
C LEU A 258 17.70 21.28 4.56
N SER A 259 18.59 20.42 5.08
CA SER A 259 19.35 19.47 4.26
C SER A 259 18.42 18.48 3.57
N ILE A 260 17.47 17.92 4.30
CA ILE A 260 16.52 16.93 3.79
C ILE A 260 15.61 17.55 2.73
N ILE A 261 15.06 18.73 3.00
CA ILE A 261 14.30 19.51 2.02
C ILE A 261 15.17 19.87 0.82
N GLY A 262 16.46 20.14 0.99
CA GLY A 262 17.34 20.44 -0.15
C GLY A 262 17.65 19.22 -1.04
N GLN A 263 17.37 18.01 -0.57
CA GLN A 263 17.76 16.75 -1.20
C GLN A 263 16.57 15.91 -1.70
N HIS A 264 15.32 16.31 -1.48
CA HIS A 264 14.14 15.47 -1.75
C HIS A 264 13.90 15.13 -3.24
N HIS A 265 14.67 15.74 -4.15
CA HIS A 265 14.70 15.47 -5.58
C HIS A 265 16.06 14.98 -6.09
N GLU A 266 17.00 14.70 -5.19
CA GLU A 266 18.25 14.02 -5.51
C GLU A 266 17.99 12.52 -5.69
N PHE A 267 18.86 11.84 -6.44
CA PHE A 267 18.75 10.41 -6.69
C PHE A 267 20.11 9.74 -6.49
N ALA A 268 20.11 8.50 -6.01
CA ALA A 268 21.32 7.77 -5.66
C ALA A 268 22.32 7.61 -6.83
N ASP A 269 21.84 7.68 -8.07
CA ASP A 269 22.63 7.61 -9.30
C ASP A 269 23.19 8.96 -9.78
N GLY A 270 22.89 10.07 -9.08
CA GLY A 270 23.32 11.42 -9.46
C GLY A 270 22.44 12.09 -10.53
N SER A 271 21.36 11.45 -10.99
CA SER A 271 20.47 12.02 -12.01
C SER A 271 19.48 13.07 -11.48
N GLY A 272 19.43 13.24 -10.16
CA GLY A 272 18.55 14.17 -9.47
C GLY A 272 19.01 15.63 -9.50
N TYR A 273 18.32 16.46 -8.73
CA TYR A 273 18.56 17.91 -8.65
C TYR A 273 18.28 18.42 -7.22
N PRO A 274 18.80 19.60 -6.81
CA PRO A 274 19.52 20.60 -7.60
C PRO A 274 21.03 20.38 -7.75
N LYS A 275 21.66 19.52 -6.96
CA LYS A 275 23.12 19.34 -6.92
C LYS A 275 23.61 18.09 -7.66
N GLY A 276 22.74 17.12 -7.94
CA GLY A 276 23.13 15.87 -8.59
C GLY A 276 23.96 14.99 -7.65
N LEU A 277 23.51 14.86 -6.40
CA LEU A 277 24.21 14.09 -5.36
C LEU A 277 24.17 12.60 -5.66
N HIS A 278 25.22 11.86 -5.25
CA HIS A 278 25.22 10.40 -5.28
C HIS A 278 24.80 9.81 -3.92
N CYS A 279 24.53 8.51 -3.91
CA CYS A 279 23.97 7.78 -2.75
C CYS A 279 24.62 8.14 -1.39
N ASP A 280 25.95 8.20 -1.34
CA ASP A 280 26.72 8.44 -0.11
C ASP A 280 26.70 9.92 0.35
N ASP A 281 26.34 10.84 -0.55
CA ASP A 281 26.22 12.29 -0.28
C ASP A 281 24.81 12.69 0.17
N ILE A 282 23.83 11.79 0.03
CA ILE A 282 22.44 12.00 0.39
C ILE A 282 22.24 11.59 1.86
N ASP A 283 21.56 12.45 2.63
CA ASP A 283 21.27 12.18 4.03
C ASP A 283 20.41 10.91 4.18
N PRO A 284 20.66 10.04 5.18
CA PRO A 284 19.84 8.85 5.40
C PRO A 284 18.32 9.12 5.49
N LEU A 285 17.91 10.25 6.09
CA LEU A 285 16.49 10.62 6.16
C LEU A 285 15.96 11.14 4.81
N SER A 286 16.83 11.73 3.97
CA SER A 286 16.45 12.14 2.62
C SER A 286 16.11 10.96 1.73
N HIS A 287 16.80 9.82 1.87
CA HIS A 287 16.46 8.61 1.09
C HIS A 287 15.00 8.16 1.32
N ILE A 288 14.50 8.31 2.54
CA ILE A 288 13.09 8.02 2.87
C ILE A 288 12.17 9.02 2.18
N LEU A 289 12.47 10.32 2.29
CA LEU A 289 11.68 11.37 1.68
C LEU A 289 11.64 11.25 0.14
N ILE A 290 12.77 10.95 -0.50
CA ILE A 290 12.88 10.75 -1.95
C ILE A 290 11.97 9.60 -2.42
N ILE A 291 12.02 8.44 -1.75
CA ILE A 291 11.23 7.27 -2.13
C ILE A 291 9.73 7.53 -1.96
N THR A 292 9.33 8.08 -0.82
CA THR A 292 7.91 8.39 -0.55
C THR A 292 7.38 9.45 -1.51
N ASN A 293 8.15 10.51 -1.79
CA ASN A 293 7.83 11.54 -2.77
C ASN A 293 7.67 10.96 -4.18
N MET A 294 8.61 10.13 -4.64
CA MET A 294 8.48 9.48 -5.95
C MET A 294 7.23 8.59 -6.03
N TYR A 295 7.00 7.78 -5.00
CA TYR A 295 5.85 6.89 -4.95
C TYR A 295 4.52 7.66 -5.04
N ASP A 296 4.36 8.71 -4.25
CA ASP A 296 3.15 9.53 -4.31
C ASP A 296 3.01 10.25 -5.66
N ASN A 297 4.09 10.78 -6.23
CA ASN A 297 4.04 11.41 -7.56
C ASN A 297 3.63 10.44 -8.68
N LEU A 298 3.97 9.15 -8.57
CA LEU A 298 3.50 8.11 -9.49
C LEU A 298 2.02 7.77 -9.27
N CYS A 299 1.56 7.73 -8.02
CA CYS A 299 0.17 7.45 -7.68
C CYS A 299 -0.76 8.65 -7.96
N ASN A 300 -0.25 9.86 -7.77
CA ASN A 300 -1.00 11.11 -7.70
C ASN A 300 -0.37 12.23 -8.56
N PRO A 301 -0.05 11.99 -9.85
CA PRO A 301 0.51 13.02 -10.71
C PRO A 301 -0.46 14.18 -10.94
N SER A 302 0.06 15.36 -11.31
CA SER A 302 -0.76 16.54 -11.67
C SER A 302 -1.73 16.27 -12.83
N ASN A 303 -1.41 15.31 -13.70
CA ASN A 303 -2.32 14.80 -14.72
C ASN A 303 -2.88 13.45 -14.28
N PRO A 304 -4.13 13.38 -13.78
CA PRO A 304 -4.74 12.13 -13.29
C PRO A 304 -4.80 11.00 -14.32
N ALA A 305 -4.74 11.32 -15.62
CA ALA A 305 -4.72 10.29 -16.67
C ALA A 305 -3.41 9.47 -16.68
N LEU A 306 -2.36 9.95 -16.02
CA LEU A 306 -1.06 9.27 -15.88
C LEU A 306 -0.92 8.55 -14.53
N ALA A 307 -1.92 8.64 -13.65
CA ALA A 307 -1.89 8.05 -12.33
C ALA A 307 -1.69 6.54 -12.41
N LYS A 308 -0.76 6.04 -11.61
CA LYS A 308 -0.50 4.61 -11.47
C LYS A 308 -1.25 4.09 -10.26
N THR A 309 -1.70 2.85 -10.33
CA THR A 309 -2.12 2.16 -9.12
C THR A 309 -0.92 2.00 -8.16
N PRO A 310 -1.16 1.92 -6.84
CA PRO A 310 -0.13 1.62 -5.84
C PRO A 310 0.80 0.46 -6.22
N TYR A 311 0.22 -0.65 -6.70
CA TYR A 311 0.96 -1.80 -7.20
C TYR A 311 1.86 -1.46 -8.40
N GLU A 312 1.36 -0.71 -9.38
CA GLU A 312 2.15 -0.30 -10.54
C GLU A 312 3.25 0.70 -10.19
N ALA A 313 3.00 1.62 -9.26
CA ALA A 313 4.00 2.57 -8.80
C ALA A 313 5.21 1.82 -8.22
N LEU A 314 4.99 0.84 -7.33
CA LEU A 314 6.07 0.00 -6.81
C LEU A 314 6.75 -0.82 -7.90
N SER A 315 6.00 -1.37 -8.85
CA SER A 315 6.57 -2.10 -9.99
C SER A 315 7.48 -1.22 -10.83
N VAL A 316 7.10 0.02 -11.12
CA VAL A 316 7.93 0.99 -11.86
C VAL A 316 9.17 1.37 -11.07
N MET A 317 9.01 1.69 -9.77
CA MET A 317 10.13 2.03 -8.91
C MET A 317 11.16 0.91 -8.84
N PHE A 318 10.72 -0.35 -8.72
CA PHE A 318 11.61 -1.50 -8.62
C PHE A 318 12.19 -1.97 -9.97
N ALA A 319 11.36 -2.08 -11.02
CA ALA A 319 11.81 -2.65 -12.28
C ALA A 319 12.54 -1.64 -13.17
N GLN A 320 12.16 -0.36 -13.11
CA GLN A 320 12.62 0.65 -14.07
C GLN A 320 13.51 1.70 -13.40
N GLN A 321 13.17 2.14 -12.18
CA GLN A 321 13.84 3.26 -11.52
C GLN A 321 14.75 2.86 -10.36
N ARG A 322 14.98 1.55 -10.12
CA ARG A 322 15.71 1.08 -8.92
C ARG A 322 17.03 1.79 -8.69
N HIS A 323 17.75 2.12 -9.74
CA HIS A 323 19.06 2.76 -9.70
C HIS A 323 19.03 4.18 -9.09
N GLN A 324 17.87 4.84 -9.08
CA GLN A 324 17.68 6.18 -8.51
C GLN A 324 17.57 6.18 -6.98
N PHE A 325 17.49 5.02 -6.33
CA PHE A 325 17.22 4.91 -4.90
C PHE A 325 18.27 4.09 -4.16
N ASP A 326 18.43 4.37 -2.86
CA ASP A 326 19.05 3.43 -1.95
C ASP A 326 18.27 2.10 -1.96
N GLN A 327 18.97 1.00 -2.25
CA GLN A 327 18.34 -0.31 -2.42
C GLN A 327 17.77 -0.87 -1.13
N THR A 328 18.36 -0.53 0.01
CA THR A 328 17.89 -0.97 1.33
C THR A 328 16.59 -0.28 1.66
N ILE A 329 16.52 1.04 1.49
CA ILE A 329 15.31 1.83 1.73
C ILE A 329 14.20 1.40 0.76
N LEU A 330 14.49 1.20 -0.53
CA LEU A 330 13.50 0.75 -1.51
C LEU A 330 12.87 -0.60 -1.14
N ARG A 331 13.70 -1.59 -0.76
CA ARG A 331 13.20 -2.91 -0.34
C ARG A 331 12.37 -2.83 0.92
N ARG A 332 12.77 -2.00 1.89
CA ARG A 332 12.02 -1.77 3.13
C ARG A 332 10.68 -1.12 2.84
N PHE A 333 10.65 -0.10 1.98
CA PHE A 333 9.42 0.56 1.56
C PHE A 333 8.42 -0.39 0.88
N ILE A 334 8.89 -1.22 -0.07
CA ILE A 334 8.05 -2.24 -0.71
C ILE A 334 7.52 -3.24 0.33
N LYS A 335 8.35 -3.66 1.29
CA LYS A 335 7.93 -4.56 2.37
C LYS A 335 6.85 -3.93 3.26
N CYS A 336 6.96 -2.65 3.58
CA CYS A 336 5.98 -1.93 4.41
C CYS A 336 4.60 -1.84 3.74
N LEU A 337 4.55 -1.59 2.44
CA LEU A 337 3.31 -1.54 1.67
C LEU A 337 2.74 -2.92 1.35
N GLY A 338 3.57 -3.96 1.47
CA GLY A 338 3.16 -5.35 1.29
C GLY A 338 2.94 -5.75 -0.17
N ILE A 339 2.54 -7.01 -0.35
CA ILE A 339 2.32 -7.61 -1.67
C ILE A 339 1.13 -6.95 -2.39
N TYR A 340 0.13 -6.55 -1.61
CA TYR A 340 -1.08 -5.88 -2.06
C TYR A 340 -1.18 -4.52 -1.37
N PRO A 341 -0.58 -3.46 -1.95
CA PRO A 341 -0.60 -2.14 -1.35
C PRO A 341 -2.03 -1.60 -1.22
N PRO A 342 -2.37 -0.88 -0.13
CA PRO A 342 -3.67 -0.21 0.01
C PRO A 342 -3.95 0.68 -1.19
N GLY A 343 -5.20 0.66 -1.65
CA GLY A 343 -5.66 1.36 -2.86
C GLY A 343 -5.46 0.55 -4.16
N SER A 344 -4.81 -0.62 -4.11
CA SER A 344 -4.73 -1.52 -5.27
C SER A 344 -6.08 -2.13 -5.57
N VAL A 345 -6.43 -2.21 -6.86
CA VAL A 345 -7.59 -2.98 -7.32
C VAL A 345 -7.15 -4.40 -7.62
N ILE A 346 -7.91 -5.37 -7.11
CA ILE A 346 -7.60 -6.79 -7.16
C ILE A 346 -8.75 -7.59 -7.73
N ARG A 347 -8.40 -8.71 -8.37
CA ARG A 347 -9.32 -9.76 -8.79
C ARG A 347 -9.24 -10.93 -7.83
N LEU A 348 -10.40 -11.38 -7.36
CA LEU A 348 -10.53 -12.48 -6.43
C LEU A 348 -10.76 -13.81 -7.15
N SER A 349 -10.67 -14.92 -6.40
CA SER A 349 -10.83 -16.28 -6.93
C SER A 349 -12.21 -16.57 -7.51
N ASP A 350 -13.23 -15.84 -7.08
CA ASP A 350 -14.59 -15.87 -7.61
C ASP A 350 -14.82 -14.90 -8.77
N GLN A 351 -13.74 -14.35 -9.34
CA GLN A 351 -13.72 -13.36 -10.43
C GLN A 351 -14.26 -11.97 -10.08
N LYS A 352 -14.75 -11.75 -8.85
CA LYS A 352 -15.17 -10.43 -8.41
C LYS A 352 -13.97 -9.52 -8.21
N LEU A 353 -14.26 -8.21 -8.21
CA LEU A 353 -13.27 -7.17 -8.02
C LEU A 353 -13.41 -6.56 -6.63
N ALA A 354 -12.28 -6.17 -6.06
CA ALA A 354 -12.21 -5.50 -4.78
C ALA A 354 -11.06 -4.49 -4.76
N THR A 355 -11.11 -3.55 -3.82
CA THR A 355 -10.01 -2.63 -3.52
C THR A 355 -9.38 -3.03 -2.20
N VAL A 356 -8.06 -3.00 -2.12
CA VAL A 356 -7.35 -3.24 -0.85
C VAL A 356 -7.51 -2.01 0.05
N LEU A 357 -8.10 -2.17 1.23
CA LEU A 357 -8.25 -1.08 2.20
C LEU A 357 -7.05 -0.95 3.12
N SER A 358 -6.54 -2.08 3.61
CA SER A 358 -5.47 -2.10 4.60
C SER A 358 -4.66 -3.38 4.53
N THR A 359 -3.38 -3.29 4.86
CA THR A 359 -2.47 -4.43 4.87
C THR A 359 -2.59 -5.21 6.17
N ASN A 360 -2.11 -6.46 6.14
CA ASN A 360 -1.96 -7.27 7.33
C ASN A 360 -0.49 -7.68 7.50
N PRO A 361 0.25 -7.08 8.44
CA PRO A 361 1.66 -7.39 8.64
C PRO A 361 1.93 -8.88 8.96
N GLN A 362 1.02 -9.53 9.69
CA GLN A 362 1.17 -10.93 10.10
C GLN A 362 0.75 -11.91 9.00
N GLN A 363 -0.17 -11.52 8.12
CA GLN A 363 -0.61 -12.32 6.98
C GLN A 363 -0.68 -11.48 5.70
N PRO A 364 0.46 -11.17 5.04
CA PRO A 364 0.52 -10.21 3.93
C PRO A 364 -0.34 -10.56 2.71
N LEU A 365 -0.71 -11.83 2.54
CA LEU A 365 -1.57 -12.32 1.46
C LEU A 365 -3.08 -12.20 1.76
N ARG A 366 -3.43 -11.77 2.98
CA ARG A 366 -4.79 -11.72 3.51
C ARG A 366 -5.11 -10.31 4.04
N PRO A 367 -5.13 -9.28 3.16
CA PRO A 367 -5.47 -7.91 3.55
C PRO A 367 -6.98 -7.75 3.84
N PHE A 368 -7.34 -6.59 4.39
CA PHE A 368 -8.72 -6.11 4.39
C PHE A 368 -9.05 -5.54 3.00
N ILE A 369 -10.20 -5.94 2.46
CA ILE A 369 -10.63 -5.55 1.12
C ILE A 369 -12.03 -4.97 1.17
N GLN A 370 -12.36 -4.10 0.21
CA GLN A 370 -13.70 -3.60 -0.02
C GLN A 370 -14.19 -4.11 -1.39
N MET A 371 -15.31 -4.81 -1.41
CA MET A 371 -15.89 -5.33 -2.65
C MET A 371 -16.36 -4.19 -3.55
N ILE A 372 -16.01 -4.24 -4.83
CA ILE A 372 -16.47 -3.25 -5.82
C ILE A 372 -17.81 -3.72 -6.37
N THR A 373 -18.83 -2.86 -6.34
CA THR A 373 -20.15 -3.12 -6.97
C THR A 373 -20.32 -2.29 -8.23
N ASP A 374 -21.25 -2.70 -9.11
CA ASP A 374 -21.41 -2.13 -10.46
C ASP A 374 -21.72 -0.61 -10.47
N ASP A 375 -22.30 -0.09 -9.38
CA ASP A 375 -22.77 1.30 -9.28
C ASP A 375 -22.08 2.15 -8.19
N ASN A 376 -21.33 1.54 -7.26
CA ASN A 376 -20.60 2.25 -6.21
C ASN A 376 -19.47 1.38 -5.62
N ASP A 377 -18.32 1.97 -5.31
CA ASP A 377 -17.26 1.28 -4.54
C ASP A 377 -17.23 1.66 -3.06
N GLU A 378 -17.95 2.72 -2.66
CA GLU A 378 -17.91 3.24 -1.28
C GLU A 378 -18.77 2.42 -0.30
N ASP A 379 -19.85 1.81 -0.79
CA ASP A 379 -20.78 1.02 0.02
C ASP A 379 -20.48 -0.47 0.01
N GLY A 380 -19.40 -0.86 -0.67
CA GLY A 380 -18.94 -2.24 -0.78
C GLY A 380 -18.79 -2.91 0.58
N GLU A 381 -19.14 -4.21 0.64
CA GLU A 381 -18.86 -5.02 1.82
C GLU A 381 -17.34 -5.06 2.08
N ILE A 382 -16.98 -4.90 3.35
CA ILE A 382 -15.59 -4.94 3.80
C ILE A 382 -15.33 -6.36 4.28
N ILE A 383 -14.34 -7.01 3.70
CA ILE A 383 -14.02 -8.40 3.99
C ILE A 383 -12.61 -8.45 4.56
N ASP A 384 -12.48 -9.07 5.73
CA ASP A 384 -11.19 -9.54 6.23
C ASP A 384 -10.89 -10.90 5.59
N LEU A 385 -9.92 -10.92 4.66
CA LEU A 385 -9.59 -12.16 3.96
C LEU A 385 -9.03 -13.24 4.89
N ARG A 386 -8.62 -12.93 6.11
CA ARG A 386 -8.24 -13.96 7.10
C ARG A 386 -9.39 -14.88 7.47
N GLU A 387 -10.62 -14.39 7.40
CA GLU A 387 -11.82 -15.11 7.85
C GLU A 387 -12.46 -15.91 6.72
N VAL A 388 -12.20 -15.51 5.49
CA VAL A 388 -12.75 -16.12 4.28
C VAL A 388 -11.64 -16.93 3.58
N LEU A 389 -11.38 -18.12 4.11
CA LEU A 389 -10.22 -18.95 3.72
C LEU A 389 -10.26 -19.43 2.26
N ASP A 390 -11.44 -19.59 1.69
CA ASP A 390 -11.72 -20.01 0.32
C ASP A 390 -11.56 -18.90 -0.72
N LEU A 391 -11.59 -17.63 -0.30
CA LEU A 391 -11.41 -16.48 -1.16
C LEU A 391 -9.93 -16.06 -1.17
N ASN A 392 -9.35 -15.97 -2.38
CA ASN A 392 -7.95 -15.62 -2.57
C ASN A 392 -7.79 -14.53 -3.63
N ILE A 393 -6.72 -13.76 -3.52
CA ILE A 393 -6.35 -12.75 -4.53
C ILE A 393 -5.65 -13.46 -5.68
N ILE A 394 -6.24 -13.38 -6.89
CA ILE A 394 -5.64 -13.93 -8.11
C ILE A 394 -4.63 -12.94 -8.69
N GLN A 395 -4.98 -11.66 -8.75
CA GLN A 395 -4.22 -10.68 -9.52
C GLN A 395 -4.47 -9.25 -9.04
N CYS A 396 -3.42 -8.43 -9.00
CA CYS A 396 -3.53 -6.96 -9.01
C CYS A 396 -3.77 -6.46 -10.44
N LEU A 397 -4.79 -5.63 -10.61
CA LEU A 397 -5.21 -5.14 -11.92
C LEU A 397 -4.65 -3.74 -12.16
N LYS A 398 -4.14 -3.54 -13.37
CA LYS A 398 -3.82 -2.22 -13.93
C LYS A 398 -5.10 -1.52 -14.38
N PRO A 399 -5.13 -0.18 -14.46
CA PRO A 399 -6.30 0.56 -14.93
C PRO A 399 -6.82 0.05 -16.29
N GLU A 400 -5.94 -0.28 -17.24
CA GLU A 400 -6.35 -0.74 -18.58
C GLU A 400 -7.00 -2.12 -18.57
N GLN A 401 -6.79 -2.91 -17.51
CA GLN A 401 -7.37 -4.24 -17.32
C GLN A 401 -8.75 -4.20 -16.65
N LEU A 402 -9.19 -3.02 -16.21
CA LEU A 402 -10.48 -2.85 -15.55
C LEU A 402 -11.61 -2.66 -16.58
N PRO A 403 -12.86 -3.05 -16.24
CA PRO A 403 -14.04 -2.67 -17.00
C PRO A 403 -14.11 -1.14 -17.21
N THR A 404 -14.63 -0.69 -18.36
CA THR A 404 -14.68 0.74 -18.74
C THR A 404 -15.37 1.63 -17.69
N ILE A 405 -16.40 1.12 -17.01
CA ILE A 405 -17.10 1.83 -15.94
C ILE A 405 -16.14 2.10 -14.78
N LEU A 406 -15.42 1.07 -14.32
CA LEU A 406 -14.42 1.20 -13.26
C LEU A 406 -13.22 2.04 -13.67
N GLN A 407 -12.78 1.97 -14.94
CA GLN A 407 -11.76 2.91 -15.45
C GLN A 407 -12.22 4.36 -15.33
N LYS A 408 -13.49 4.63 -15.68
CA LYS A 408 -14.07 5.97 -15.58
C LYS A 408 -14.21 6.41 -14.11
N MET A 409 -14.67 5.53 -13.23
CA MET A 409 -14.78 5.80 -11.79
C MET A 409 -13.40 6.04 -11.16
N MET A 410 -12.39 5.23 -11.48
CA MET A 410 -11.03 5.44 -10.98
C MET A 410 -10.40 6.71 -11.53
N ARG A 411 -10.69 7.11 -12.78
CA ARG A 411 -10.29 8.43 -13.30
C ARG A 411 -11.00 9.58 -12.60
N GLN A 412 -12.19 9.34 -12.04
CA GLN A 412 -12.95 10.31 -11.26
C GLN A 412 -12.48 10.37 -9.80
N LYS A 413 -12.00 9.24 -9.23
CA LYS A 413 -11.22 9.22 -7.99
C LYS A 413 -9.92 9.95 -8.23
N GLN A 414 -9.86 11.20 -7.79
CA GLN A 414 -8.80 12.13 -8.22
C GLN A 414 -7.41 11.74 -7.70
N ARG A 415 -7.32 11.12 -6.52
CA ARG A 415 -6.06 10.76 -5.85
C ARG A 415 -6.22 9.56 -4.91
N THR A 416 -5.13 8.82 -4.72
CA THR A 416 -4.95 7.82 -3.66
C THR A 416 -4.41 8.52 -2.42
N SER A 417 -5.10 8.39 -1.29
CA SER A 417 -4.68 8.99 -0.03
C SER A 417 -4.47 7.92 1.03
N TYR A 418 -3.55 8.18 1.97
CA TYR A 418 -3.20 7.23 3.01
C TYR A 418 -3.37 7.82 4.40
N PHE A 419 -3.73 6.96 5.35
CA PHE A 419 -3.68 7.30 6.77
C PHE A 419 -3.15 6.11 7.59
N LEU A 420 -2.50 6.42 8.71
CA LEU A 420 -2.02 5.42 9.66
C LEU A 420 -3.04 5.26 10.76
N ASP A 421 -3.43 4.02 11.04
CA ASP A 421 -4.29 3.70 12.15
C ASP A 421 -3.81 2.41 12.83
N LYS A 422 -4.32 2.15 14.03
CA LYS A 422 -4.06 0.88 14.71
C LYS A 422 -4.51 -0.27 13.81
N VAL A 423 -3.77 -1.37 13.83
CA VAL A 423 -4.22 -2.61 13.18
C VAL A 423 -5.64 -2.91 13.66
N ILE A 424 -6.57 -2.98 12.72
CA ILE A 424 -7.96 -3.30 12.99
C ILE A 424 -8.01 -4.70 13.63
N SER A 425 -8.22 -4.73 14.95
CA SER A 425 -8.48 -5.95 15.70
C SER A 425 -9.95 -6.30 15.54
N ALA A 426 -10.18 -7.43 14.87
CA ALA A 426 -11.49 -8.01 14.57
C ALA A 426 -12.18 -8.61 15.80
#